data_AF-A0A6A4T9S2-F1
#
_entry.id   AF-A0A6A4T9S2-F1
#
_cell.length_a   1.000
_cell.length_b   1.000
_cell.length_c   1.000
_cell.angle_alpha   90.00
_cell.angle_beta   90.00
_cell.angle_gamma   90.00
#
_symmetry.space_group_name_H-M   'P 1'
#
loop_
_entity.id
_entity.type
_entity.pdbx_description
1 polymer ?
#
loop_
_entity_poly.entity_id
_entity_poly.type
_entity_poly.pdbx_seq_one_letter_code
_entity_poly.pdbx_strand_id
1 'polypeptide(L)'
;MGDFWLMVYQKRASTIVMLSDGSEGDKESDSVYWDQDMKTFGDFEVEVASTDITPTFVSRNMLIRHVKRKESRRVQHFQFLKWVNGELPETPQDLTDMIKEIKGSGGSGKSQTIVVHCNDGSSRTGLFCALWNVLDSAKTEKLVDVFQVVKTVRKERQNVVSSLEQYQFLYDTVDGAFPVQNGEVKAVQASAADSLNIVNETKAAERPGATGSSDQQGAAEGSRVAADGAQKEEAEKESSRPTQSMEDTSINGPSVPLEV
;
A
#
# COMPACT_ATOMS: atom_id res chain seq x y z
N MET A 1 20.58 -19.32 -1.53
CA MET A 1 21.18 -18.12 -2.15
C MET A 1 21.42 -18.24 -3.66
N GLY A 2 21.98 -19.34 -4.19
CA GLY A 2 22.20 -19.45 -5.66
C GLY A 2 20.94 -19.21 -6.51
N ASP A 3 19.79 -19.72 -6.08
CA ASP A 3 18.50 -19.57 -6.78
C ASP A 3 17.98 -18.14 -6.83
N PHE A 4 18.34 -17.31 -5.83
CA PHE A 4 18.01 -15.88 -5.82
C PHE A 4 18.73 -15.15 -6.96
N TRP A 5 20.04 -15.40 -7.12
CA TRP A 5 20.82 -14.81 -8.22
C TRP A 5 20.45 -15.39 -9.58
N LEU A 6 20.09 -16.69 -9.65
CA LEU A 6 19.50 -17.29 -10.84
C LEU A 6 18.20 -16.58 -11.25
N MET A 7 17.31 -16.32 -10.30
CA MET A 7 16.06 -15.58 -10.52
C MET A 7 16.33 -14.14 -10.98
N VAL A 8 17.19 -13.39 -10.29
CA VAL A 8 17.60 -12.01 -10.66
C VAL A 8 18.15 -11.97 -12.10
N TYR A 9 19.04 -12.90 -12.44
CA TYR A 9 19.62 -13.00 -13.78
C TYR A 9 18.59 -13.36 -14.86
N GLN A 10 17.76 -14.39 -14.61
CA GLN A 10 16.73 -14.86 -15.56
C GLN A 10 15.63 -13.82 -15.80
N LYS A 11 15.09 -13.21 -14.74
CA LYS A 11 14.04 -12.19 -14.82
C LYS A 11 14.56 -10.83 -15.29
N ARG A 12 15.88 -10.71 -15.50
CA ARG A 12 16.58 -9.46 -15.88
C ARG A 12 16.29 -8.32 -14.91
N ALA A 13 16.25 -8.62 -13.61
CA ALA A 13 16.10 -7.60 -12.58
C ALA A 13 17.30 -6.65 -12.61
N SER A 14 17.03 -5.35 -12.68
CA SER A 14 18.02 -4.28 -12.62
C SER A 14 18.09 -3.63 -11.23
N THR A 15 17.12 -3.92 -10.35
CA THR A 15 17.11 -3.44 -8.97
C THR A 15 16.64 -4.53 -8.00
N ILE A 16 17.27 -4.55 -6.82
CA ILE A 16 16.87 -5.30 -5.63
C ILE A 16 16.58 -4.27 -4.53
N VAL A 17 15.48 -4.46 -3.79
CA VAL A 17 15.10 -3.66 -2.62
C VAL A 17 14.96 -4.59 -1.42
N MET A 18 15.71 -4.28 -0.37
CA MET A 18 15.74 -4.98 0.91
C MET A 18 15.14 -4.08 2.00
N LEU A 19 14.11 -4.60 2.67
CA LEU A 19 13.33 -3.90 3.70
C LEU A 19 13.47 -4.56 5.09
N SER A 20 14.47 -5.43 5.24
CA SER A 20 14.88 -6.03 6.50
C SER A 20 16.26 -5.56 6.92
N ASP A 21 16.50 -5.55 8.22
CA ASP A 21 17.83 -5.33 8.76
C ASP A 21 18.71 -6.59 8.57
N GLY A 22 20.03 -6.40 8.56
CA GLY A 22 21.00 -7.50 8.55
C GLY A 22 21.25 -8.13 9.93
N SER A 23 20.76 -7.50 11.00
CA SER A 23 21.04 -7.83 12.41
C SER A 23 19.80 -8.12 13.27
N GLU A 24 18.63 -8.39 12.66
CA GLU A 24 17.43 -8.95 13.34
C GLU A 24 17.64 -10.45 13.75
N GLY A 25 18.75 -10.76 14.43
CA GLY A 25 19.09 -12.09 14.94
C GLY A 25 20.58 -12.21 15.30
N ASP A 26 20.87 -12.65 16.54
CA ASP A 26 22.22 -12.74 17.11
C ASP A 26 23.02 -13.97 16.61
N LYS A 27 23.16 -14.09 15.27
CA LYS A 27 23.87 -15.17 14.57
C LYS A 27 24.51 -14.73 13.24
N GLU A 28 25.79 -14.38 13.30
CA GLU A 28 26.84 -14.74 12.32
C GLU A 28 26.43 -14.89 10.82
N SER A 29 26.01 -13.80 10.17
CA SER A 29 26.15 -13.55 8.71
C SER A 29 25.53 -14.50 7.64
N ASP A 30 24.99 -15.67 7.98
CA ASP A 30 24.63 -16.74 7.03
C ASP A 30 23.52 -16.40 5.99
N SER A 31 22.88 -15.24 6.11
CA SER A 31 21.81 -14.79 5.21
C SER A 31 22.18 -13.64 4.24
N VAL A 32 23.44 -13.20 4.21
CA VAL A 32 23.88 -12.16 3.28
C VAL A 32 24.13 -12.76 1.88
N TYR A 33 23.30 -12.38 0.90
CA TYR A 33 23.42 -12.82 -0.50
C TYR A 33 24.42 -11.99 -1.32
N TRP A 34 25.24 -11.17 -0.66
CA TRP A 34 26.38 -10.44 -1.22
C TRP A 34 27.55 -10.53 -0.22
N ASP A 35 28.63 -9.77 -0.44
CA ASP A 35 29.68 -9.54 0.55
C ASP A 35 30.32 -8.17 0.33
N GLN A 36 31.35 -7.81 1.10
CA GLN A 36 32.21 -6.66 0.75
C GLN A 36 33.09 -6.98 -0.47
N ASP A 37 33.67 -8.19 -0.49
CA ASP A 37 34.45 -8.73 -1.60
C ASP A 37 33.60 -9.49 -2.63
N MET A 38 34.22 -9.93 -3.73
CA MET A 38 33.57 -10.77 -4.73
C MET A 38 33.28 -12.19 -4.21
N LYS A 39 31.99 -12.57 -4.16
CA LYS A 39 31.51 -13.85 -3.61
C LYS A 39 30.77 -14.67 -4.66
N THR A 40 30.88 -15.99 -4.59
CA THR A 40 30.25 -16.92 -5.56
C THR A 40 29.04 -17.61 -4.95
N PHE A 41 27.89 -17.54 -5.65
CA PHE A 41 26.62 -18.13 -5.26
C PHE A 41 26.14 -19.09 -6.35
N GLY A 42 26.68 -20.31 -6.36
CA GLY A 42 26.42 -21.29 -7.41
C GLY A 42 27.11 -20.90 -8.72
N ASP A 43 26.33 -20.69 -9.78
CA ASP A 43 26.83 -20.36 -11.13
C ASP A 43 27.09 -18.87 -11.36
N PHE A 44 26.98 -18.04 -10.31
CA PHE A 44 27.10 -16.58 -10.34
C PHE A 44 28.16 -16.06 -9.36
N GLU A 45 29.05 -15.23 -9.85
CA GLU A 45 29.92 -14.36 -9.05
C GLU A 45 29.21 -13.01 -8.86
N VAL A 46 29.34 -12.43 -7.68
CA VAL A 46 28.67 -11.18 -7.27
C VAL A 46 29.71 -10.28 -6.59
N GLU A 47 29.80 -9.05 -7.04
CA GLU A 47 30.82 -8.07 -6.66
C GLU A 47 30.16 -6.73 -6.32
N VAL A 48 30.52 -6.08 -5.21
CA VAL A 48 30.01 -4.75 -4.85
C VAL A 48 30.99 -3.69 -5.37
N ALA A 49 30.63 -3.04 -6.48
CA ALA A 49 31.50 -2.08 -7.17
C ALA A 49 31.43 -0.64 -6.60
N SER A 50 30.33 -0.28 -5.93
CA SER A 50 30.27 0.88 -5.03
C SER A 50 29.24 0.65 -3.92
N THR A 51 29.37 1.39 -2.83
CA THR A 51 28.36 1.53 -1.78
C THR A 51 28.24 2.99 -1.40
N ASP A 52 27.01 3.49 -1.40
CA ASP A 52 26.64 4.88 -1.16
C ASP A 52 25.66 4.88 0.03
N ILE A 53 25.96 5.64 1.09
CA ILE A 53 25.25 5.55 2.38
C ILE A 53 24.53 6.87 2.67
N THR A 54 23.22 6.77 2.94
CA THR A 54 22.40 7.88 3.44
C THR A 54 21.92 7.58 4.86
N PRO A 55 21.35 8.56 5.60
CA PRO A 55 20.78 8.31 6.93
C PRO A 55 19.55 7.37 6.93
N THR A 56 18.95 7.10 5.77
CA THR A 56 17.66 6.39 5.63
C THR A 56 17.76 5.07 4.87
N PHE A 57 18.67 4.98 3.89
CA PHE A 57 18.98 3.76 3.13
C PHE A 57 20.45 3.69 2.68
N VAL A 58 20.92 2.48 2.38
CA VAL A 58 22.18 2.22 1.68
C VAL A 58 21.86 1.81 0.24
N SER A 59 22.50 2.42 -0.76
CA SER A 59 22.49 1.93 -2.14
C SER A 59 23.85 1.30 -2.50
N ARG A 60 23.85 0.26 -3.33
CA ARG A 60 25.06 -0.45 -3.77
C ARG A 60 24.98 -0.76 -5.26
N ASN A 61 26.04 -0.40 -5.99
CA ASN A 61 26.20 -0.82 -7.39
C ASN A 61 26.79 -2.23 -7.41
N MET A 62 25.97 -3.26 -7.62
CA MET A 62 26.43 -4.64 -7.72
C MET A 62 26.72 -5.03 -9.18
N LEU A 63 27.77 -5.83 -9.39
CA LEU A 63 28.08 -6.49 -10.66
C LEU A 63 27.87 -7.99 -10.49
N ILE A 64 26.93 -8.57 -11.25
CA ILE A 64 26.75 -10.02 -11.33
C ILE A 64 27.44 -10.56 -12.57
N ARG A 65 28.08 -11.73 -12.48
CA ARG A 65 28.78 -12.40 -13.58
C ARG A 65 28.46 -13.89 -13.59
N HIS A 66 28.00 -14.43 -14.72
CA HIS A 66 27.69 -15.85 -14.83
C HIS A 66 28.95 -16.63 -15.26
N VAL A 67 29.55 -17.38 -14.34
CA VAL A 67 30.87 -18.03 -14.45
C VAL A 67 31.07 -18.74 -15.81
N LYS A 68 30.09 -19.53 -16.23
CA LYS A 68 30.15 -20.35 -17.45
C LYS A 68 29.93 -19.56 -18.75
N ARG A 69 29.20 -18.45 -18.70
CA ARG A 69 28.82 -17.66 -19.90
C ARG A 69 29.63 -16.39 -20.10
N LYS A 70 30.33 -15.91 -19.07
CA LYS A 70 31.08 -14.64 -19.06
C LYS A 70 30.24 -13.39 -19.39
N GLU A 71 28.91 -13.50 -19.37
CA GLU A 71 28.02 -12.35 -19.34
C GLU A 71 28.09 -11.71 -17.95
N SER A 72 28.22 -10.38 -17.90
CA SER A 72 28.08 -9.61 -16.67
C SER A 72 26.99 -8.55 -16.81
N ARG A 73 26.37 -8.17 -15.68
CA ARG A 73 25.28 -7.18 -15.63
C ARG A 73 25.36 -6.39 -14.32
N ARG A 74 25.06 -5.10 -14.39
CA ARG A 74 24.90 -4.26 -13.20
C ARG A 74 23.49 -4.42 -12.62
N VAL A 75 23.40 -4.46 -11.30
CA VAL A 75 22.16 -4.50 -10.52
C VAL A 75 22.30 -3.46 -9.40
N GLN A 76 21.32 -2.58 -9.25
CA GLN A 76 21.25 -1.70 -8.08
C GLN A 76 20.68 -2.45 -6.89
N HIS A 77 21.27 -2.31 -5.71
CA HIS A 77 20.74 -2.83 -4.46
C HIS A 77 20.42 -1.67 -3.52
N PHE A 78 19.21 -1.60 -3.01
CA PHE A 78 18.79 -0.62 -2.00
C PHE A 78 18.40 -1.36 -0.73
N GLN A 79 18.98 -0.97 0.41
CA GLN A 79 18.66 -1.50 1.73
C GLN A 79 18.12 -0.36 2.59
N PHE A 80 16.83 -0.40 2.90
CA PHE A 80 16.18 0.59 3.74
C PHE A 80 16.50 0.33 5.22
N LEU A 81 17.02 1.34 5.92
CA LEU A 81 17.48 1.23 7.30
C LEU A 81 16.38 1.62 8.31
N LYS A 82 15.43 2.48 7.91
CA LYS A 82 14.46 3.14 8.79
C LYS A 82 13.17 2.35 9.05
N TRP A 83 13.32 1.03 9.22
CA TRP A 83 12.24 0.09 9.54
C TRP A 83 12.58 -0.77 10.77
N VAL A 84 13.20 -0.14 11.78
CA VAL A 84 13.64 -0.79 13.01
C VAL A 84 12.47 -0.84 14.00
N ASN A 85 12.09 -2.06 14.40
CA ASN A 85 10.95 -2.38 15.28
C ASN A 85 9.55 -2.08 14.69
N GLY A 86 8.72 -3.12 14.59
CA GLY A 86 7.30 -3.00 14.23
C GLY A 86 6.97 -3.20 12.74
N GLU A 87 5.73 -2.87 12.39
CA GLU A 87 5.14 -3.14 11.07
C GLU A 87 5.30 -2.00 10.05
N LEU A 88 5.60 -0.78 10.51
CA LEU A 88 5.69 0.44 9.70
C LEU A 88 7.10 1.06 9.76
N PRO A 89 7.54 1.85 8.76
CA PRO A 89 8.77 2.61 8.85
C PRO A 89 8.65 3.77 9.86
N GLU A 90 9.77 4.21 10.44
CA GLU A 90 9.80 5.32 11.42
C GLU A 90 9.20 6.62 10.86
N THR A 91 9.55 6.94 9.60
CA THR A 91 9.10 8.13 8.89
C THR A 91 8.53 7.70 7.52
N PRO A 92 7.28 8.03 7.17
CA PRO A 92 6.74 7.70 5.86
C PRO A 92 7.54 8.33 4.71
N GLN A 93 7.97 9.58 4.91
CA GLN A 93 8.72 10.38 3.93
C GLN A 93 9.99 9.66 3.45
N ASP A 94 10.80 9.12 4.36
CA ASP A 94 12.04 8.39 4.07
C ASP A 94 11.81 7.24 3.07
N LEU A 95 10.70 6.51 3.23
CA LEU A 95 10.33 5.43 2.33
C LEU A 95 9.89 5.96 0.96
N THR A 96 9.16 7.09 0.91
CA THR A 96 8.81 7.73 -0.37
C THR A 96 10.05 8.26 -1.10
N ASP A 97 11.06 8.76 -0.39
CA ASP A 97 12.26 9.31 -1.02
C ASP A 97 13.17 8.20 -1.56
N MET A 98 13.30 7.06 -0.87
CA MET A 98 13.92 5.88 -1.47
C MET A 98 13.15 5.41 -2.72
N ILE A 99 11.81 5.44 -2.71
CA ILE A 99 10.99 5.11 -3.90
C ILE A 99 11.25 6.11 -5.05
N LYS A 100 11.40 7.41 -4.76
CA LYS A 100 11.72 8.44 -5.77
C LYS A 100 13.11 8.20 -6.37
N GLU A 101 14.11 7.87 -5.56
CA GLU A 101 15.47 7.56 -6.01
C GLU A 101 15.52 6.31 -6.89
N ILE A 102 14.84 5.22 -6.48
CA ILE A 102 14.73 4.01 -7.30
C ILE A 102 14.02 4.31 -8.64
N LYS A 103 12.95 5.12 -8.64
CA LYS A 103 12.25 5.54 -9.88
C LYS A 103 13.11 6.48 -10.75
N GLY A 104 14.06 7.23 -10.18
CA GLY A 104 15.02 8.04 -10.91
C GLY A 104 16.13 7.21 -11.58
N SER A 105 16.74 6.29 -10.81
CA SER A 105 17.87 5.47 -11.26
C SER A 105 17.56 4.50 -12.43
N GLY A 106 16.30 4.09 -12.60
CA GLY A 106 15.89 3.16 -13.67
C GLY A 106 16.06 3.68 -15.11
N GLY A 107 16.19 5.00 -15.29
CA GLY A 107 16.38 5.65 -16.59
C GLY A 107 15.08 5.80 -17.39
N SER A 108 14.88 6.99 -17.97
CA SER A 108 13.65 7.33 -18.68
C SER A 108 13.33 6.36 -19.84
N GLY A 109 12.12 5.82 -19.85
CA GLY A 109 11.58 5.02 -20.96
C GLY A 109 11.90 3.52 -20.96
N LYS A 110 12.48 2.95 -19.90
CA LYS A 110 12.72 1.49 -19.79
C LYS A 110 11.86 0.83 -18.72
N SER A 111 11.25 -0.29 -19.05
CA SER A 111 10.61 -1.16 -18.05
C SER A 111 11.68 -1.81 -17.18
N GLN A 112 11.70 -1.46 -15.90
CA GLN A 112 12.64 -1.94 -14.90
C GLN A 112 11.99 -3.07 -14.08
N THR A 113 12.58 -4.26 -14.12
CA THR A 113 12.20 -5.36 -13.22
C THR A 113 12.87 -5.15 -11.87
N ILE A 114 12.07 -5.04 -10.81
CA ILE A 114 12.52 -4.85 -9.42
C ILE A 114 12.20 -6.12 -8.63
N VAL A 115 13.17 -6.59 -7.84
CA VAL A 115 12.98 -7.61 -6.80
C VAL A 115 12.83 -6.89 -5.47
N VAL A 116 11.78 -7.15 -4.70
CA VAL A 116 11.57 -6.58 -3.36
C VAL A 116 11.50 -7.73 -2.36
N HIS A 117 12.17 -7.60 -1.21
CA HIS A 117 12.06 -8.57 -0.12
C HIS A 117 12.23 -7.94 1.28
N CYS A 118 11.78 -8.70 2.28
CA CYS A 118 12.05 -8.55 3.71
C CYS A 118 12.30 -9.95 4.28
N ASN A 119 11.90 -10.23 5.52
CA ASN A 119 12.09 -11.53 6.17
C ASN A 119 11.13 -12.62 5.62
N ASP A 120 9.86 -12.26 5.43
CA ASP A 120 8.78 -13.13 4.92
C ASP A 120 8.46 -12.91 3.43
N GLY A 121 8.95 -11.81 2.85
CA GLY A 121 8.56 -11.31 1.53
C GLY A 121 7.09 -10.87 1.40
N SER A 122 6.35 -10.75 2.50
CA SER A 122 4.90 -10.46 2.51
C SER A 122 4.54 -9.15 3.23
N SER A 123 4.99 -8.96 4.48
CA SER A 123 4.61 -7.81 5.32
C SER A 123 5.18 -6.48 4.80
N ARG A 124 6.44 -6.16 5.12
CA ARG A 124 7.11 -4.91 4.71
C ARG A 124 7.17 -4.79 3.17
N THR A 125 7.40 -5.92 2.48
CA THR A 125 7.39 -6.02 1.01
C THR A 125 6.04 -5.68 0.41
N GLY A 126 4.95 -6.20 0.98
CA GLY A 126 3.60 -5.94 0.50
C GLY A 126 3.18 -4.49 0.68
N LEU A 127 3.55 -3.88 1.80
CA LEU A 127 3.32 -2.45 2.06
C LEU A 127 4.11 -1.57 1.08
N PHE A 128 5.38 -1.87 0.84
CA PHE A 128 6.20 -1.19 -0.17
C PHE A 128 5.60 -1.31 -1.58
N CYS A 129 5.19 -2.51 -2.00
CA CYS A 129 4.58 -2.73 -3.32
C CYS A 129 3.23 -2.01 -3.47
N ALA A 130 2.42 -1.95 -2.41
CA ALA A 130 1.19 -1.15 -2.41
C ALA A 130 1.50 0.35 -2.53
N LEU A 131 2.41 0.87 -1.70
CA LEU A 131 2.81 2.28 -1.74
C LEU A 131 3.43 2.68 -3.09
N TRP A 132 4.31 1.84 -3.64
CA TRP A 132 4.94 2.03 -4.95
C TRP A 132 3.92 2.27 -6.06
N ASN A 133 2.85 1.47 -6.06
CA ASN A 133 1.76 1.55 -7.04
C ASN A 133 0.88 2.77 -6.83
N VAL A 134 0.46 3.08 -5.59
CA VAL A 134 -0.36 4.28 -5.32
C VAL A 134 0.41 5.55 -5.66
N LEU A 135 1.69 5.64 -5.30
CA LEU A 135 2.56 6.77 -5.69
C LEU A 135 2.82 6.85 -7.20
N ASP A 136 2.63 5.77 -7.96
CA ASP A 136 2.70 5.81 -9.42
C ASP A 136 1.41 6.38 -10.02
N SER A 137 0.24 5.81 -9.70
CA SER A 137 -1.06 6.31 -10.19
C SER A 137 -1.33 7.77 -9.77
N ALA A 138 -0.97 8.16 -8.54
CA ALA A 138 -1.03 9.56 -8.10
C ALA A 138 -0.15 10.49 -8.95
N LYS A 139 1.01 9.99 -9.42
CA LYS A 139 1.94 10.75 -10.27
C LYS A 139 1.50 10.79 -11.73
N THR A 140 1.05 9.68 -12.30
CA THR A 140 0.75 9.50 -13.74
C THR A 140 -0.69 9.83 -14.10
N GLU A 141 -1.66 9.27 -13.39
CA GLU A 141 -3.10 9.33 -13.69
C GLU A 141 -3.83 10.45 -12.92
N LYS A 142 -3.22 10.96 -11.84
CA LYS A 142 -3.82 11.90 -10.88
C LYS A 142 -5.04 11.31 -10.13
N LEU A 143 -5.10 9.99 -10.05
CA LEU A 143 -6.12 9.23 -9.35
C LEU A 143 -5.48 8.24 -8.37
N VAL A 144 -6.18 7.97 -7.27
CA VAL A 144 -5.73 7.11 -6.18
C VAL A 144 -6.89 6.20 -5.75
N ASP A 145 -6.68 4.89 -5.84
CA ASP A 145 -7.57 3.87 -5.28
C ASP A 145 -6.75 2.87 -4.46
N VAL A 146 -6.48 3.23 -3.21
CA VAL A 146 -5.74 2.38 -2.25
C VAL A 146 -6.43 1.02 -2.08
N PHE A 147 -7.77 0.97 -2.14
CA PHE A 147 -8.53 -0.26 -1.97
C PHE A 147 -8.25 -1.26 -3.10
N GLN A 148 -8.36 -0.85 -4.36
CA GLN A 148 -8.10 -1.75 -5.50
C GLN A 148 -6.62 -2.08 -5.63
N VAL A 149 -5.70 -1.17 -5.26
CA VAL A 149 -4.26 -1.49 -5.19
C VAL A 149 -4.00 -2.58 -4.16
N VAL A 150 -4.39 -2.38 -2.89
CA VAL A 150 -4.19 -3.37 -1.81
C VAL A 150 -4.88 -4.70 -2.13
N LYS A 151 -6.11 -4.66 -2.64
CA LYS A 151 -6.86 -5.84 -3.11
C LYS A 151 -6.17 -6.56 -4.26
N THR A 152 -5.40 -5.86 -5.10
CA THR A 152 -4.62 -6.48 -6.18
C THR A 152 -3.34 -7.11 -5.65
N VAL A 153 -2.56 -6.42 -4.82
CA VAL A 153 -1.33 -7.02 -4.25
C VAL A 153 -1.66 -8.23 -3.35
N ARG A 154 -2.79 -8.20 -2.62
CA ARG A 154 -3.30 -9.35 -1.84
C ARG A 154 -3.74 -10.56 -2.69
N LYS A 155 -3.99 -10.42 -3.99
CA LYS A 155 -4.21 -11.57 -4.90
C LYS A 155 -2.89 -12.24 -5.27
N GLU A 156 -1.87 -11.44 -5.53
CA GLU A 156 -0.54 -11.93 -5.94
C GLU A 156 0.22 -12.56 -4.77
N ARG A 157 0.01 -12.08 -3.53
CA ARG A 157 0.62 -12.66 -2.34
C ARG A 157 -0.24 -12.55 -1.08
N GLN A 158 -0.28 -13.64 -0.31
CA GLN A 158 -0.93 -13.70 1.00
C GLN A 158 -0.18 -12.87 2.06
N ASN A 159 -0.89 -12.49 3.13
CA ASN A 159 -0.38 -11.74 4.29
C ASN A 159 0.23 -10.37 3.93
N VAL A 160 -0.32 -9.72 2.89
CA VAL A 160 0.02 -8.36 2.47
C VAL A 160 -0.96 -7.34 3.05
N VAL A 161 -0.44 -6.27 3.66
CA VAL A 161 -1.22 -5.19 4.30
C VAL A 161 -2.22 -5.81 5.29
N SER A 162 -1.73 -6.49 6.33
CA SER A 162 -2.56 -7.35 7.20
C SER A 162 -3.32 -6.59 8.29
N SER A 163 -2.77 -5.47 8.75
CA SER A 163 -3.31 -4.65 9.84
C SER A 163 -4.02 -3.38 9.32
N LEU A 164 -4.80 -2.71 10.18
CA LEU A 164 -5.49 -1.47 9.81
C LEU A 164 -4.50 -0.31 9.69
N GLU A 165 -3.49 -0.33 10.54
CA GLU A 165 -2.37 0.60 10.64
C GLU A 165 -1.56 0.61 9.33
N GLN A 166 -1.26 -0.58 8.77
CA GLN A 166 -0.66 -0.71 7.43
C GLN A 166 -1.57 -0.16 6.31
N TYR A 167 -2.90 -0.19 6.48
CA TYR A 167 -3.84 0.34 5.48
C TYR A 167 -3.99 1.87 5.59
N GLN A 168 -4.04 2.42 6.82
CA GLN A 168 -4.08 3.86 7.10
C GLN A 168 -2.78 4.55 6.64
N PHE A 169 -1.63 3.95 6.94
CA PHE A 169 -0.32 4.42 6.48
C PHE A 169 -0.28 4.70 4.96
N LEU A 170 -0.96 3.90 4.14
CA LEU A 170 -1.01 4.12 2.69
C LEU A 170 -1.82 5.36 2.28
N TYR A 171 -2.83 5.77 3.06
CA TYR A 171 -3.51 7.05 2.85
C TYR A 171 -2.65 8.21 3.36
N ASP A 172 -2.19 8.13 4.61
CA ASP A 172 -1.45 9.22 5.27
C ASP A 172 -0.15 9.58 4.52
N THR A 173 0.58 8.57 4.02
CA THR A 173 1.79 8.76 3.20
C THR A 173 1.48 9.43 1.86
N VAL A 174 0.30 9.18 1.28
CA VAL A 174 -0.07 9.68 -0.05
C VAL A 174 -0.65 11.09 0.03
N ASP A 175 -1.41 11.41 1.07
CA ASP A 175 -1.82 12.80 1.36
C ASP A 175 -0.59 13.67 1.67
N GLY A 176 0.34 13.19 2.49
CA GLY A 176 1.61 13.89 2.75
C GLY A 176 2.51 14.06 1.50
N ALA A 177 2.50 13.10 0.57
CA ALA A 177 3.28 13.16 -0.67
C ALA A 177 2.60 13.98 -1.79
N PHE A 178 1.28 14.11 -1.77
CA PHE A 178 0.46 14.84 -2.74
C PHE A 178 -0.57 15.73 -2.03
N PRO A 179 -0.12 16.72 -1.22
CA PRO A 179 -1.00 17.54 -0.40
C PRO A 179 -2.04 18.25 -1.27
N VAL A 180 -3.28 18.27 -0.78
CA VAL A 180 -4.43 18.86 -1.49
C VAL A 180 -4.11 20.29 -1.92
N GLN A 181 -3.99 20.50 -3.22
CA GLN A 181 -3.92 21.84 -3.81
C GLN A 181 -5.31 22.48 -3.74
N ASN A 182 -5.66 22.97 -2.54
CA ASN A 182 -6.80 23.87 -2.34
C ASN A 182 -6.64 25.02 -3.33
N GLY A 183 -7.50 25.05 -4.33
CA GLY A 183 -7.21 25.76 -5.56
C GLY A 183 -7.05 27.25 -5.35
N GLU A 184 -5.83 27.77 -5.55
CA GLU A 184 -5.68 29.09 -6.13
C GLU A 184 -6.36 29.05 -7.52
N VAL A 185 -7.64 29.44 -7.53
CA VAL A 185 -8.39 29.65 -8.77
C VAL A 185 -7.73 30.83 -9.46
N LYS A 186 -6.73 30.55 -10.33
CA LYS A 186 -6.11 31.56 -11.18
C LYS A 186 -7.22 32.28 -11.90
N ALA A 187 -7.45 33.54 -11.52
CA ALA A 187 -8.55 34.33 -12.02
C ALA A 187 -8.45 34.39 -13.55
N VAL A 188 -9.39 33.72 -14.22
CA VAL A 188 -9.45 33.72 -15.68
C VAL A 188 -9.69 35.17 -16.08
N GLN A 189 -8.69 35.81 -16.68
CA GLN A 189 -8.87 37.10 -17.32
C GLN A 189 -9.81 36.86 -18.51
N ALA A 190 -11.10 37.11 -18.29
CA ALA A 190 -12.12 36.95 -19.30
C ALA A 190 -11.83 37.91 -20.44
N SER A 191 -11.31 37.39 -21.57
CA SER A 191 -11.26 38.15 -22.81
C SER A 191 -12.68 38.53 -23.19
N ALA A 192 -12.96 39.83 -23.31
CA ALA A 192 -14.29 40.41 -23.51
C ALA A 192 -14.84 40.19 -24.93
N ALA A 193 -14.89 38.93 -25.37
CA ALA A 193 -15.22 38.49 -26.72
C ALA A 193 -16.41 37.52 -26.77
N ASP A 194 -16.58 36.65 -25.76
CA ASP A 194 -17.72 35.72 -25.72
C ASP A 194 -18.98 36.37 -25.13
N SER A 195 -19.79 36.93 -26.02
CA SER A 195 -21.11 37.49 -25.70
C SER A 195 -22.19 36.39 -25.73
N LEU A 196 -22.30 35.63 -24.64
CA LEU A 196 -23.32 34.59 -24.49
C LEU A 196 -24.73 35.19 -24.31
N ASN A 197 -25.50 35.25 -25.39
CA ASN A 197 -26.90 35.66 -25.36
C ASN A 197 -27.78 34.60 -24.67
N ILE A 198 -28.28 34.92 -23.47
CA ILE A 198 -29.26 34.09 -22.76
C ILE A 198 -30.64 34.31 -23.39
N VAL A 199 -31.10 33.35 -24.18
CA VAL A 199 -32.48 33.33 -24.69
C VAL A 199 -33.40 32.80 -23.59
N ASN A 200 -34.28 33.66 -23.07
CA ASN A 200 -35.20 33.32 -21.98
C ASN A 200 -36.58 32.88 -22.53
N GLU A 201 -36.76 31.58 -22.76
CA GLU A 201 -38.00 30.99 -23.31
C GLU A 201 -39.16 30.93 -22.28
N THR A 202 -39.66 32.09 -21.83
CA THR A 202 -40.78 32.14 -20.85
C THR A 202 -41.91 33.12 -21.19
N LYS A 203 -42.34 33.22 -22.47
CA LYS A 203 -43.70 33.73 -22.78
C LYS A 203 -44.25 33.41 -24.18
N ALA A 204 -45.21 32.47 -24.28
CA ALA A 204 -46.36 32.48 -25.21
C ALA A 204 -47.18 31.17 -25.11
N ALA A 205 -48.24 31.14 -24.29
CA ALA A 205 -49.17 30.01 -24.21
C ALA A 205 -50.57 30.44 -23.70
N GLU A 206 -51.17 31.45 -24.32
CA GLU A 206 -52.54 31.87 -24.00
C GLU A 206 -53.58 30.93 -24.64
N ARG A 207 -54.61 30.56 -23.88
CA ARG A 207 -55.76 29.77 -24.38
C ARG A 207 -56.77 30.67 -25.07
N PRO A 208 -57.39 30.19 -26.16
CA PRO A 208 -58.82 29.82 -26.13
C PRO A 208 -59.01 28.36 -26.59
N GLY A 209 -60.18 27.72 -26.57
CA GLY A 209 -61.55 28.08 -26.16
C GLY A 209 -62.42 26.81 -26.16
N ALA A 210 -63.66 26.85 -25.65
CA ALA A 210 -64.43 25.63 -25.34
C ALA A 210 -65.40 25.15 -26.45
N THR A 211 -65.59 23.81 -26.56
CA THR A 211 -66.82 23.01 -26.90
C THR A 211 -66.38 21.57 -27.27
N GLY A 212 -67.11 20.48 -27.01
CA GLY A 212 -68.30 20.24 -26.16
C GLY A 212 -68.94 18.86 -26.42
N SER A 213 -69.46 18.17 -25.39
CA SER A 213 -70.18 16.86 -25.41
C SER A 213 -69.34 15.62 -25.84
N SER A 214 -69.71 14.34 -25.64
CA SER A 214 -70.85 13.68 -24.94
C SER A 214 -70.41 12.29 -24.38
N ASP A 215 -71.13 11.86 -23.34
CA ASP A 215 -71.36 10.53 -22.72
C ASP A 215 -70.66 9.24 -23.25
N GLN A 216 -70.21 8.37 -22.31
CA GLN A 216 -70.89 7.09 -22.00
C GLN A 216 -70.33 6.31 -20.77
N GLN A 217 -71.10 5.32 -20.31
CA GLN A 217 -70.91 4.48 -19.09
C GLN A 217 -69.78 3.43 -19.14
N GLY A 218 -69.35 3.00 -17.95
CA GLY A 218 -68.53 1.79 -17.70
C GLY A 218 -67.61 1.97 -16.47
N ALA A 219 -68.01 1.82 -15.20
CA ALA A 219 -68.69 0.72 -14.49
C ALA A 219 -67.73 -0.44 -14.06
N ALA A 220 -67.65 -0.67 -12.74
CA ALA A 220 -66.88 -1.73 -12.03
C ALA A 220 -65.32 -1.61 -12.13
N GLU A 221 -64.50 -2.02 -11.14
CA GLU A 221 -64.77 -2.53 -9.78
C GLU A 221 -63.62 -2.19 -8.80
N GLY A 222 -63.59 -2.82 -7.60
CA GLY A 222 -62.57 -2.61 -6.57
C GLY A 222 -61.15 -3.13 -6.93
N SER A 223 -60.12 -2.95 -6.09
CA SER A 223 -60.16 -2.74 -4.63
C SER A 223 -59.04 -1.84 -4.08
N ARG A 224 -59.15 -1.44 -2.81
CA ARG A 224 -58.17 -0.65 -2.03
C ARG A 224 -57.79 -1.36 -0.73
N VAL A 225 -56.49 -1.39 -0.40
CA VAL A 225 -55.91 -1.51 0.96
C VAL A 225 -54.60 -0.68 0.87
N ALA A 226 -54.41 0.45 1.56
CA ALA A 226 -54.08 0.64 2.99
C ALA A 226 -52.78 -0.13 3.39
N ALA A 227 -51.74 0.47 3.99
CA ALA A 227 -51.67 1.26 5.24
C ALA A 227 -52.07 0.41 6.48
N ASP A 228 -51.37 0.43 7.62
CA ASP A 228 -50.40 1.40 8.17
C ASP A 228 -49.50 0.78 9.31
N GLY A 229 -48.55 1.54 9.87
CA GLY A 229 -47.88 1.30 11.19
C GLY A 229 -46.77 0.22 11.27
N ALA A 230 -45.62 0.34 11.96
CA ALA A 230 -45.24 0.96 13.27
C ALA A 230 -45.78 0.18 14.51
N GLN A 231 -45.07 -0.05 15.63
CA GLN A 231 -43.69 0.31 16.07
C GLN A 231 -43.32 -0.49 17.36
N LYS A 232 -42.02 -0.83 17.60
CA LYS A 232 -41.38 -1.04 18.95
C LYS A 232 -41.97 -2.16 19.88
N GLU A 233 -41.45 -2.56 21.07
CA GLU A 233 -40.21 -2.29 21.86
C GLU A 233 -39.83 -3.48 22.82
N GLU A 234 -38.58 -3.49 23.33
CA GLU A 234 -38.10 -4.03 24.65
C GLU A 234 -38.34 -5.52 25.10
N ALA A 235 -37.85 -6.03 26.24
CA ALA A 235 -36.50 -6.06 26.89
C ALA A 235 -36.54 -6.91 28.22
N GLU A 236 -35.47 -6.84 29.06
CA GLU A 236 -35.29 -7.40 30.44
C GLU A 236 -34.91 -8.92 30.54
N LYS A 237 -33.89 -9.41 31.28
CA LYS A 237 -33.36 -9.27 32.69
C LYS A 237 -33.92 -10.35 33.66
N GLU A 238 -33.26 -10.84 34.73
CA GLU A 238 -31.89 -10.81 35.31
C GLU A 238 -31.66 -12.18 36.07
N SER A 239 -30.70 -12.56 36.94
CA SER A 239 -29.57 -11.99 37.73
C SER A 239 -28.49 -13.14 37.87
N SER A 240 -27.60 -13.40 38.86
CA SER A 240 -27.28 -12.89 40.22
C SER A 240 -25.76 -12.99 40.56
N ARG A 241 -25.31 -13.35 41.80
CA ARG A 241 -23.93 -13.07 42.29
C ARG A 241 -23.34 -14.05 43.39
N PRO A 242 -22.32 -13.74 44.27
CA PRO A 242 -21.01 -14.42 44.31
C PRO A 242 -20.58 -15.10 45.65
N THR A 243 -19.35 -15.64 45.71
CA THR A 243 -18.62 -15.92 46.98
C THR A 243 -17.09 -15.72 46.88
N GLN A 244 -16.42 -15.59 48.04
CA GLN A 244 -14.95 -15.57 48.25
C GLN A 244 -14.50 -16.92 48.89
N SER A 245 -13.25 -17.26 49.23
CA SER A 245 -11.98 -16.57 49.56
C SER A 245 -10.79 -17.55 49.24
N MET A 246 -9.49 -17.47 49.62
CA MET A 246 -8.69 -16.83 50.69
C MET A 246 -7.25 -16.52 50.21
N GLU A 247 -6.40 -15.98 51.09
CA GLU A 247 -4.92 -15.91 50.98
C GLU A 247 -4.23 -17.14 51.62
N ASP A 248 -2.98 -17.45 51.25
CA ASP A 248 -1.99 -18.00 52.20
C ASP A 248 -0.53 -17.75 51.72
N THR A 249 0.46 -18.26 52.48
CA THR A 249 1.71 -17.53 52.80
C THR A 249 2.97 -18.42 52.76
N SER A 250 4.16 -17.81 52.82
CA SER A 250 5.49 -18.41 53.09
C SER A 250 6.11 -19.23 51.93
N ILE A 251 7.38 -19.04 51.50
CA ILE A 251 8.72 -18.88 52.13
C ILE A 251 9.50 -20.20 52.20
N ASN A 252 10.79 -20.12 51.82
CA ASN A 252 11.89 -21.12 51.84
C ASN A 252 12.14 -21.99 50.58
N GLY A 253 13.43 -22.12 50.25
CA GLY A 253 13.99 -23.16 49.36
C GLY A 253 14.38 -24.43 50.14
N PRO A 254 15.38 -25.23 49.68
CA PRO A 254 16.72 -24.71 49.39
C PRO A 254 17.38 -25.26 48.10
N SER A 255 18.58 -24.74 47.81
CA SER A 255 19.51 -25.20 46.77
C SER A 255 20.49 -26.28 47.26
N VAL A 256 20.76 -27.32 46.43
CA VAL A 256 21.94 -28.21 46.54
C VAL A 256 22.42 -28.58 45.11
N PRO A 257 23.75 -28.64 44.81
CA PRO A 257 24.29 -28.89 43.47
C PRO A 257 24.93 -30.31 43.32
N LEU A 258 26.02 -30.42 42.53
CA LEU A 258 26.87 -31.58 42.16
C LEU A 258 26.45 -32.24 40.82
N GLU A 259 27.24 -32.11 39.74
CA GLU A 259 28.59 -32.67 39.44
C GLU A 259 28.57 -34.14 38.99
N VAL A 260 28.66 -34.36 37.66
CA VAL A 260 29.75 -35.10 36.98
C VAL A 260 30.07 -34.35 35.67
#